data_AF-A0A961RU17-F1
#
_entry.id   AF-A0A961RU17-F1
#
_cell.length_a   1.000
_cell.length_b   1.000
_cell.length_c   1.000
_cell.angle_alpha   90.00
_cell.angle_beta   90.00
_cell.angle_gamma   90.00
#
_symmetry.space_group_name_H-M   'P 1'
#
loop_
_entity.id
_entity.type
_entity.pdbx_description
1 polymer ?
#
loop_
_entity_poly.entity_id
_entity_poly.type
_entity_poly.pdbx_seq_one_letter_code
_entity_poly.pdbx_strand_id
1 'polypeptide(L)'
;NTFNKRMPTFDDLTFVPASMTRLPLEGYRENCDTTTILGGGRGLVENPVHLKIPIYIASMSFGALSASAKAGLGFGASKVGTMTCTGEGGMLEEERAASNILLYQMSPARYGVDLDHIRRANALEIVVGQGAKPGTGGLLLGMKVSERVSRMRTLPQGVDQRSTIRHPDFLGADDLAVKIEELRIATNYKVPIF
;
A
#
# COMPACT_ATOMS: atom_id res chain seq x y z
N ASN A 1 -31.47 -7.18 -8.11
CA ASN A 1 -31.75 -5.97 -7.29
C ASN A 1 -30.80 -5.91 -6.11
N THR A 2 -29.53 -5.56 -6.36
CA THR A 2 -28.45 -5.48 -5.36
C THR A 2 -28.33 -4.09 -4.73
N PHE A 3 -28.94 -3.07 -5.32
CA PHE A 3 -28.85 -1.67 -4.87
C PHE A 3 -29.69 -1.34 -3.62
N ASN A 4 -30.64 -2.21 -3.22
CA ASN A 4 -31.51 -1.99 -2.03
C ASN A 4 -31.14 -2.87 -0.83
N LYS A 5 -30.01 -3.58 -0.86
CA LYS A 5 -29.59 -4.40 0.30
C LYS A 5 -28.70 -3.56 1.22
N ARG A 6 -29.05 -3.51 2.51
CA ARG A 6 -28.17 -2.98 3.56
C ARG A 6 -26.87 -3.79 3.53
N MET A 7 -25.75 -3.13 3.29
CA MET A 7 -24.43 -3.76 3.39
C MET A 7 -24.14 -4.03 4.88
N PRO A 8 -23.50 -5.18 5.21
CA PRO A 8 -23.11 -5.46 6.58
C PRO A 8 -22.14 -4.39 7.08
N THR A 9 -22.29 -4.07 8.36
CA THR A 9 -21.49 -3.11 9.12
C THR A 9 -20.74 -3.86 10.22
N PHE A 10 -19.78 -3.21 10.88
CA PHE A 10 -19.09 -3.84 12.01
C PHE A 10 -20.04 -4.18 13.18
N ASP A 11 -21.18 -3.51 13.28
CA ASP A 11 -22.23 -3.80 14.27
C ASP A 11 -22.96 -5.13 14.01
N ASP A 12 -22.86 -5.67 12.78
CA ASP A 12 -23.44 -6.95 12.42
C ASP A 12 -22.49 -8.13 12.74
N LEU A 13 -21.27 -7.86 13.22
CA LEU A 13 -20.31 -8.89 13.64
C LEU A 13 -20.53 -9.32 15.08
N THR A 14 -20.61 -10.63 15.32
CA THR A 14 -20.61 -11.22 16.67
C THR A 14 -19.38 -12.09 16.83
N PHE A 15 -18.51 -11.76 17.80
CA PHE A 15 -17.37 -12.59 18.15
C PHE A 15 -17.79 -13.64 19.18
N VAL A 16 -17.59 -14.91 18.85
CA VAL A 16 -17.85 -16.01 19.78
C VAL A 16 -16.71 -16.08 20.79
N PRO A 17 -16.98 -15.86 22.10
CA PRO A 17 -15.92 -15.90 23.10
C PRO A 17 -15.37 -17.32 23.25
N ALA A 18 -14.08 -17.41 23.56
CA ALA A 18 -13.49 -18.65 24.03
C ALA A 18 -14.23 -19.09 25.30
N SER A 19 -14.80 -20.30 25.28
CA SER A 19 -15.63 -20.83 26.34
C SER A 19 -15.16 -22.23 26.74
N MET A 20 -15.99 -23.27 26.63
CA MET A 20 -15.65 -24.61 27.14
C MET A 20 -14.52 -25.30 26.38
N THR A 21 -14.43 -25.13 25.06
CA THR A 21 -13.47 -25.88 24.22
C THR A 21 -12.07 -25.26 24.23
N ARG A 22 -11.93 -23.99 24.59
CA ARG A 22 -10.64 -23.27 24.66
C ARG A 22 -10.68 -22.30 25.84
N LEU A 23 -9.69 -22.42 26.73
CA LEU A 23 -9.52 -21.47 27.82
C LEU A 23 -9.15 -20.08 27.23
N PRO A 24 -9.78 -18.99 27.71
CA PRO A 24 -9.36 -17.65 27.33
C PRO A 24 -7.96 -17.36 27.86
N LEU A 25 -7.20 -16.54 27.13
CA LEU A 25 -5.90 -16.06 27.59
C LEU A 25 -6.11 -15.15 28.81
N GLU A 26 -5.35 -15.41 29.87
CA GLU A 26 -5.36 -14.56 31.06
C GLU A 26 -4.46 -13.35 30.81
N GLY A 27 -5.03 -12.17 30.59
CA GLY A 27 -4.28 -10.98 30.15
C GLY A 27 -3.18 -10.47 31.08
N TYR A 28 -3.12 -10.95 32.34
CA TYR A 28 -2.02 -10.65 33.27
C TYR A 28 -0.89 -11.70 33.23
N ARG A 29 -1.15 -12.89 32.67
CA ARG A 29 -0.19 -13.99 32.51
C ARG A 29 0.39 -14.02 31.10
N GLU A 30 -0.42 -13.66 30.11
CA GLU A 30 -0.11 -13.82 28.70
C GLU A 30 -0.35 -12.52 27.95
N ASN A 31 0.65 -12.09 27.18
CA ASN A 31 0.55 -10.92 26.32
C ASN A 31 -0.12 -11.31 25.00
N CYS A 32 -1.00 -10.45 24.49
CA CYS A 32 -1.52 -10.59 23.13
C CYS A 32 -0.43 -10.13 22.15
N ASP A 33 0.19 -11.08 21.43
CA ASP A 33 1.13 -10.75 20.36
C ASP A 33 0.38 -10.27 19.12
N THR A 34 0.57 -9.00 18.78
CA THR A 34 -0.01 -8.34 17.61
C THR A 34 0.95 -8.30 16.43
N THR A 35 2.12 -8.92 16.56
CA THR A 35 3.14 -8.96 15.51
C THR A 35 2.57 -9.61 14.26
N THR A 36 2.71 -8.93 13.14
CA THR A 36 2.22 -9.38 11.83
C THR A 36 3.38 -9.46 10.87
N ILE A 37 3.58 -10.64 10.28
CA ILE A 37 4.65 -10.89 9.31
C ILE A 37 4.02 -11.05 7.92
N LEU A 38 4.36 -10.15 7.00
CA LEU A 38 3.90 -10.18 5.62
C LEU A 38 5.01 -10.72 4.71
N GLY A 39 4.68 -11.68 3.86
CA GLY A 39 5.64 -12.30 2.92
C GLY A 39 6.48 -13.45 3.48
N GLY A 40 6.36 -13.81 4.76
CA GLY A 40 7.20 -14.85 5.39
C GLY A 40 6.81 -16.30 5.09
N GLY A 41 5.59 -16.57 4.61
CA GLY A 41 5.03 -17.93 4.64
C GLY A 41 5.56 -18.93 3.60
N ARG A 42 6.17 -18.48 2.50
CA ARG A 42 6.61 -19.35 1.39
C ARG A 42 8.13 -19.36 1.16
N GLY A 43 8.91 -18.64 1.96
CA GLY A 43 10.36 -18.50 1.76
C GLY A 43 10.74 -17.85 0.42
N LEU A 44 9.81 -17.13 -0.21
CA LEU A 44 9.99 -16.50 -1.53
C LEU A 44 10.78 -15.19 -1.47
N VAL A 45 10.99 -14.65 -0.27
CA VAL A 45 11.65 -13.36 -0.06
C VAL A 45 12.64 -13.44 1.09
N GLU A 46 13.78 -12.75 0.94
CA GLU A 46 14.83 -12.69 1.97
C GLU A 46 14.38 -11.87 3.19
N ASN A 47 13.70 -10.75 2.96
CA ASN A 47 13.29 -9.80 4.00
C ASN A 47 11.77 -9.67 4.04
N PRO A 48 11.05 -10.55 4.75
CA PRO A 48 9.64 -10.34 5.03
C PRO A 48 9.42 -9.05 5.83
N VAL A 49 8.23 -8.46 5.73
CA VAL A 49 7.88 -7.25 6.47
C VAL A 49 7.36 -7.63 7.84
N HIS A 50 7.99 -7.10 8.89
CA HIS A 50 7.57 -7.28 10.28
C HIS A 50 6.88 -6.01 10.80
N LEU A 51 5.60 -6.12 11.13
CA LEU A 51 4.83 -5.05 11.76
C LEU A 51 4.57 -5.40 13.22
N LYS A 52 4.63 -4.42 14.12
CA LYS A 52 4.29 -4.62 15.54
C LYS A 52 2.78 -4.76 15.78
N ILE A 53 1.97 -4.26 14.84
CA ILE A 53 0.51 -4.25 14.91
C ILE A 53 -0.11 -4.67 13.57
N PRO A 54 -1.32 -5.26 13.54
CA PRO A 54 -1.98 -5.72 12.33
C PRO A 54 -2.72 -4.60 11.58
N ILE A 55 -2.24 -3.36 11.68
CA ILE A 55 -2.86 -2.17 11.10
C ILE A 55 -1.77 -1.35 10.45
N TYR A 56 -1.96 -0.94 9.19
CA TYR A 56 -1.04 -0.05 8.49
C TYR A 56 -1.79 1.13 7.87
N ILE A 57 -1.05 2.17 7.48
CA ILE A 57 -1.62 3.35 6.83
C ILE A 57 -1.70 3.10 5.33
N ALA A 58 -2.92 2.97 4.83
CA ALA A 58 -3.22 2.69 3.44
C ALA A 58 -2.74 3.78 2.47
N SER A 59 -2.64 3.40 1.20
CA SER A 59 -1.91 4.12 0.18
C SER A 59 -2.58 5.43 -0.24
N MET A 60 -1.85 6.53 -0.11
CA MET A 60 -2.30 7.87 -0.48
C MET A 60 -1.17 8.64 -1.19
N SER A 61 -1.46 9.07 -2.41
CA SER A 61 -0.44 9.66 -3.29
C SER A 61 -0.01 11.08 -2.89
N PHE A 62 1.25 11.42 -3.14
CA PHE A 62 1.68 12.82 -3.15
C PHE A 62 0.95 13.59 -4.25
N GLY A 63 0.32 14.71 -3.90
CA GLY A 63 -0.62 15.45 -4.75
C GLY A 63 -2.05 15.35 -4.20
N ALA A 64 -2.47 14.17 -3.75
CA ALA A 64 -3.66 14.05 -2.91
C ALA A 64 -3.38 14.55 -1.49
N LEU A 65 -2.21 14.17 -0.95
CA LEU A 65 -1.65 14.67 0.29
C LEU A 65 -0.44 15.58 0.03
N SER A 66 -0.14 16.46 0.97
CA SER A 66 1.11 17.24 0.98
C SER A 66 2.32 16.37 1.34
N ALA A 67 3.52 16.84 1.01
CA ALA A 67 4.76 16.18 1.41
C ALA A 67 4.91 16.11 2.94
N SER A 68 4.51 17.19 3.64
CA SER A 68 4.50 17.24 5.10
C SER A 68 3.54 16.23 5.73
N ALA A 69 2.36 16.04 5.14
CA ALA A 69 1.41 15.04 5.61
C ALA A 69 1.97 13.63 5.43
N LYS A 70 2.60 13.33 4.29
CA LYS A 70 3.23 12.02 4.04
C LYS A 70 4.39 11.75 5.00
N ALA A 71 5.27 12.73 5.23
CA ALA A 71 6.33 12.61 6.24
C ALA A 71 5.76 12.43 7.66
N GLY A 72 4.67 13.13 8.00
CA GLY A 72 3.99 12.97 9.29
C GLY A 72 3.39 11.58 9.49
N LEU A 73 2.74 11.03 8.45
CA LEU A 73 2.23 9.64 8.46
C LEU A 73 3.38 8.64 8.61
N GLY A 74 4.48 8.86 7.89
CA GLY A 74 5.69 8.03 7.99
C GLY A 74 6.27 8.03 9.39
N PHE A 75 6.44 9.21 9.98
CA PHE A 75 6.91 9.34 11.36
C PHE A 75 5.99 8.62 12.36
N GLY A 76 4.67 8.82 12.25
CA GLY A 76 3.69 8.16 13.11
C GLY A 76 3.74 6.63 12.99
N ALA A 77 3.75 6.11 11.76
CA ALA A 77 3.84 4.68 11.49
C ALA A 77 5.13 4.08 12.04
N SER A 78 6.27 4.74 11.84
CA SER A 78 7.57 4.36 12.40
C SER A 78 7.55 4.25 13.92
N LYS A 79 6.89 5.18 14.61
CA LYS A 79 6.78 5.20 16.08
C LYS A 79 6.01 4.01 16.63
N VAL A 80 4.93 3.61 15.97
CA VAL A 80 4.10 2.47 16.40
C VAL A 80 4.55 1.15 15.78
N GLY A 81 5.59 1.17 14.93
CA GLY A 81 6.14 -0.02 14.29
C GLY A 81 5.23 -0.62 13.22
N THR A 82 4.52 0.23 12.47
CA THR A 82 3.78 -0.18 11.27
C THR A 82 4.34 0.49 10.01
N MET A 83 3.72 0.23 8.86
CA MET A 83 4.13 0.72 7.56
C MET A 83 3.20 1.79 6.98
N THR A 84 3.74 2.58 6.06
CA THR A 84 3.02 3.50 5.16
C THR A 84 3.18 3.04 3.72
N CYS A 85 2.36 3.59 2.82
CA CYS A 85 2.49 3.36 1.38
C CYS A 85 2.56 4.66 0.58
N THR A 86 3.41 4.70 -0.45
CA THR A 86 3.65 5.88 -1.30
C THR A 86 2.40 6.33 -2.05
N GLY A 87 1.50 5.39 -2.37
CA GLY A 87 0.43 5.61 -3.34
C GLY A 87 0.97 5.84 -4.75
N GLU A 88 0.07 6.23 -5.66
CA GLU A 88 0.36 6.46 -7.08
C GLU A 88 1.31 7.65 -7.38
N GLY A 89 1.76 8.38 -6.38
CA GLY A 89 2.52 9.61 -6.57
C GLY A 89 4.03 9.45 -6.73
N GLY A 90 4.53 8.21 -6.65
CA GLY A 90 5.96 7.94 -6.47
C GLY A 90 6.42 8.17 -5.02
N MET A 91 7.69 7.85 -4.77
CA MET A 91 8.32 8.02 -3.46
C MET A 91 8.81 9.45 -3.28
N LEU A 92 8.55 10.03 -2.10
CA LEU A 92 9.17 11.29 -1.67
C LEU A 92 10.33 10.98 -0.73
N GLU A 93 11.40 11.76 -0.81
CA GLU A 93 12.52 11.61 0.13
C GLU A 93 12.14 11.92 1.57
N GLU A 94 11.27 12.90 1.79
CA GLU A 94 10.79 13.26 3.13
C GLU A 94 9.96 12.13 3.74
N GLU A 95 9.16 11.43 2.93
CA GLU A 95 8.40 10.26 3.38
C GLU A 95 9.32 9.07 3.63
N ARG A 96 10.25 8.79 2.71
CA ARG A 96 11.20 7.69 2.85
C ARG A 96 12.08 7.84 4.07
N ALA A 97 12.53 9.05 4.38
CA ALA A 97 13.34 9.33 5.57
C ALA A 97 12.52 9.21 6.88
N ALA A 98 11.22 9.52 6.85
CA ALA A 98 10.35 9.44 8.02
C ALA A 98 9.82 8.03 8.31
N SER A 99 9.68 7.19 7.28
CA SER A 99 9.16 5.82 7.39
C SER A 99 10.27 4.79 7.58
N ASN A 100 10.18 3.96 8.63
CA ASN A 100 11.03 2.78 8.81
C ASN A 100 10.67 1.70 7.80
N ILE A 101 9.36 1.51 7.56
CA ILE A 101 8.81 0.55 6.61
C ILE A 101 7.93 1.32 5.62
N LEU A 102 8.34 1.35 4.35
CA LEU A 102 7.60 2.01 3.27
C LEU A 102 7.31 1.01 2.15
N LEU A 103 6.02 0.85 1.89
CA LEU A 103 5.47 0.13 0.75
C LEU A 103 5.47 1.05 -0.47
N TYR A 104 6.02 0.56 -1.58
CA TYR A 104 6.03 1.30 -2.84
C TYR A 104 4.90 0.82 -3.75
N GLN A 105 4.00 1.73 -4.10
CA GLN A 105 2.84 1.40 -4.93
C GLN A 105 3.12 1.59 -6.41
N MET A 106 2.81 0.58 -7.21
CA MET A 106 2.80 0.64 -8.65
C MET A 106 1.35 0.64 -9.18
N SER A 107 0.87 1.83 -9.60
CA SER A 107 -0.45 1.98 -10.23
C SER A 107 -0.41 1.69 -11.73
N PRO A 108 -1.58 1.47 -12.38
CA PRO A 108 -1.70 1.34 -13.83
C PRO A 108 -1.02 2.43 -14.65
N ALA A 109 -0.98 3.67 -14.14
CA ALA A 109 -0.45 4.81 -14.88
C ALA A 109 1.06 5.00 -14.79
N ARG A 110 1.76 4.22 -13.94
CA ARG A 110 3.23 4.22 -13.81
C ARG A 110 3.85 5.57 -13.45
N TYR A 111 3.08 6.50 -12.89
CA TYR A 111 3.60 7.79 -12.47
C TYR A 111 4.68 7.65 -11.39
N GLY A 112 5.82 8.31 -11.61
CA GLY A 112 6.94 8.32 -10.68
C GLY A 112 7.58 6.95 -10.43
N VAL A 113 7.29 5.94 -11.27
CA VAL A 113 7.93 4.62 -11.20
C VAL A 113 9.41 4.75 -11.52
N ASP A 114 10.21 4.38 -10.55
CA ASP A 114 11.66 4.52 -10.55
C ASP A 114 12.28 3.24 -9.94
N LEU A 115 13.28 2.69 -10.61
CA LEU A 115 13.93 1.43 -10.19
C LEU A 115 14.70 1.58 -8.88
N ASP A 116 15.29 2.74 -8.62
CA ASP A 116 16.01 3.00 -7.37
C ASP A 116 15.02 3.14 -6.21
N HIS A 117 13.86 3.76 -6.43
CA HIS A 117 12.78 3.77 -5.44
C HIS A 117 12.25 2.36 -5.15
N ILE A 118 12.05 1.52 -6.17
CA ILE A 118 11.64 0.11 -6.01
C ILE A 118 12.65 -0.65 -5.15
N ARG A 119 13.95 -0.47 -5.41
CA ARG A 119 15.03 -1.13 -4.65
C ARG A 119 15.17 -0.63 -3.20
N ARG A 120 14.72 0.60 -2.93
CA ARG A 120 14.73 1.22 -1.59
C ARG A 120 13.44 0.97 -0.80
N ALA A 121 12.43 0.36 -1.41
CA ALA A 121 11.18 0.01 -0.75
C ALA A 121 11.35 -1.22 0.15
N ASN A 122 10.53 -1.33 1.20
CA ASN A 122 10.51 -2.51 2.06
C ASN A 122 9.54 -3.58 1.55
N ALA A 123 8.64 -3.21 0.65
CA ALA A 123 7.68 -4.05 -0.03
C ALA A 123 7.14 -3.29 -1.25
N LEU A 124 6.50 -4.01 -2.18
CA LEU A 124 5.82 -3.43 -3.34
C LEU A 124 4.31 -3.74 -3.31
N GLU A 125 3.49 -2.86 -3.87
CA GLU A 125 2.04 -3.04 -4.01
C GLU A 125 1.64 -2.84 -5.48
N ILE A 126 0.99 -3.84 -6.08
CA ILE A 126 0.44 -3.74 -7.44
C ILE A 126 -1.06 -3.43 -7.34
N VAL A 127 -1.47 -2.24 -7.79
CA VAL A 127 -2.87 -1.83 -7.67
C VAL A 127 -3.71 -2.29 -8.83
N VAL A 128 -4.49 -3.34 -8.60
CA VAL A 128 -5.49 -3.82 -9.57
C VAL A 128 -6.79 -2.98 -9.51
N GLY A 129 -7.12 -2.40 -8.36
CA GLY A 129 -8.32 -1.58 -8.19
C GLY A 129 -8.39 -0.89 -6.83
N GLN A 130 -9.37 -0.01 -6.66
CA GLN A 130 -9.60 0.72 -5.41
C GLN A 130 -11.08 0.77 -5.05
N GLY A 131 -11.40 0.62 -3.76
CA GLY A 131 -12.78 0.54 -3.27
C GLY A 131 -13.59 1.83 -3.48
N ALA A 132 -12.93 2.99 -3.44
CA ALA A 132 -13.62 4.29 -3.61
C ALA A 132 -14.20 4.49 -5.01
N LYS A 133 -13.60 3.88 -6.02
CA LYS A 133 -14.02 4.02 -7.42
C LYS A 133 -13.67 2.78 -8.25
N PRO A 134 -14.39 1.66 -8.02
CA PRO A 134 -14.14 0.41 -8.71
C PRO A 134 -14.24 0.59 -10.23
N GLY A 135 -13.30 0.00 -10.98
CA GLY A 135 -13.30 0.09 -12.45
C GLY A 135 -12.82 1.43 -13.02
N THR A 136 -12.23 2.31 -12.21
CA THR A 136 -11.62 3.57 -12.69
C THR A 136 -10.24 3.81 -12.10
N GLY A 137 -9.41 4.58 -12.80
CA GLY A 137 -8.08 4.99 -12.34
C GLY A 137 -8.11 6.18 -11.37
N GLY A 138 -6.96 6.49 -10.78
CA GLY A 138 -6.67 7.72 -10.04
C GLY A 138 -7.11 9.01 -10.76
N LEU A 139 -7.47 10.03 -9.98
CA LEU A 139 -7.85 11.35 -10.46
C LEU A 139 -7.16 12.37 -9.56
N LEU A 140 -6.39 13.28 -10.17
CA LEU A 140 -5.83 14.42 -9.47
C LEU A 140 -6.17 15.68 -10.26
N LEU A 141 -6.90 16.60 -9.63
CA LEU A 141 -7.31 17.85 -10.27
C LEU A 141 -6.07 18.71 -10.60
N GLY A 142 -6.12 19.41 -11.72
CA GLY A 142 -5.05 20.26 -12.24
C GLY A 142 -4.61 21.33 -11.24
N MET A 143 -5.56 21.88 -10.47
CA MET A 143 -5.24 22.83 -9.38
C MET A 143 -4.32 22.24 -8.30
N LYS A 144 -4.24 20.91 -8.17
CA LYS A 144 -3.34 20.20 -7.25
C LYS A 144 -2.07 19.69 -7.94
N VAL A 145 -1.99 19.77 -9.26
CA VAL A 145 -0.79 19.48 -10.04
C VAL A 145 0.14 20.69 -9.96
N SER A 146 0.77 20.84 -8.78
CA SER A 146 1.86 21.79 -8.55
C SER A 146 3.08 21.47 -9.41
N GLU A 147 4.01 22.41 -9.54
CA GLU A 147 5.27 22.21 -10.28
C GLU A 147 6.03 20.94 -9.81
N ARG A 148 6.05 20.65 -8.51
CA ARG A 148 6.71 19.44 -7.99
C ARG A 148 5.97 18.17 -8.40
N VAL A 149 4.64 18.15 -8.31
CA VAL A 149 3.82 17.00 -8.76
C VAL A 149 3.98 16.79 -10.27
N SER A 150 3.94 17.87 -11.04
CA SER A 150 4.16 17.90 -12.49
C SER A 150 5.49 17.25 -12.87
N ARG A 151 6.59 17.64 -12.21
CA ARG A 151 7.92 17.04 -12.42
C ARG A 151 7.98 15.56 -12.06
N MET A 152 7.44 15.16 -10.91
CA MET A 152 7.48 13.77 -10.47
C MET A 152 6.64 12.82 -11.34
N ARG A 153 5.56 13.34 -11.95
CA ARG A 153 4.64 12.53 -12.76
C ARG A 153 4.82 12.72 -14.26
N THR A 154 5.76 13.57 -14.68
CA THR A 154 5.96 13.95 -16.09
C THR A 154 4.64 14.44 -16.72
N LEU A 155 3.95 15.34 -16.03
CA LEU A 155 2.66 15.90 -16.44
C LEU A 155 2.75 17.42 -16.61
N PRO A 156 1.98 18.04 -17.53
CA PRO A 156 1.86 19.49 -17.57
C PRO A 156 1.28 20.05 -16.27
N GLN A 157 1.85 21.14 -15.77
CA GLN A 157 1.32 21.83 -14.58
C GLN A 157 -0.10 22.35 -14.85
N GLY A 158 -0.97 22.26 -13.85
CA GLY A 158 -2.34 22.79 -13.95
C GLY A 158 -3.33 21.93 -14.74
N VAL A 159 -2.89 20.79 -15.30
CA VAL A 159 -3.76 19.89 -16.09
C VAL A 159 -4.26 18.73 -15.23
N ASP A 160 -5.54 18.43 -15.33
CA ASP A 160 -6.14 17.27 -14.66
C ASP A 160 -5.44 15.97 -15.06
N GLN A 161 -5.01 15.21 -14.07
CA GLN A 161 -4.49 13.87 -14.26
C GLN A 161 -5.62 12.85 -14.14
N ARG A 162 -5.72 11.97 -15.14
CA ARG A 162 -6.57 10.76 -15.10
C ARG A 162 -5.70 9.55 -15.36
N SER A 163 -5.60 8.68 -14.38
CA SER A 163 -4.84 7.44 -14.50
C SER A 163 -5.58 6.42 -15.34
N THR A 164 -4.82 5.54 -15.99
CA THR A 164 -5.37 4.40 -16.72
C THR A 164 -6.12 3.46 -15.78
N ILE A 165 -7.10 2.74 -16.34
CA ILE A 165 -7.95 1.81 -15.57
C ILE A 165 -7.27 0.44 -15.43
N ARG A 166 -6.43 0.08 -16.40
CA ARG A 166 -5.76 -1.21 -16.49
C ARG A 166 -4.26 -0.99 -16.66
N HIS A 167 -3.50 -1.88 -16.06
CA HIS A 167 -2.08 -2.00 -16.35
C HIS A 167 -1.87 -2.29 -17.83
N PRO A 168 -0.98 -1.54 -18.52
CA PRO A 168 -0.77 -1.70 -19.96
C PRO A 168 -0.03 -2.99 -20.31
N ASP A 169 0.64 -3.59 -19.33
CA ASP A 169 1.63 -4.66 -19.46
C ASP A 169 1.16 -6.00 -18.89
N PHE A 170 -0.02 -6.07 -18.27
CA PHE A 170 -0.64 -7.34 -17.92
C PHE A 170 -2.17 -7.30 -18.05
N LEU A 171 -2.72 -8.31 -18.73
CA LEU A 171 -4.13 -8.40 -19.02
C LEU A 171 -4.83 -9.43 -18.12
N GLY A 172 -4.18 -10.56 -17.89
CA GLY A 172 -4.71 -11.67 -17.09
C GLY A 172 -3.83 -12.03 -15.89
N ALA A 173 -4.22 -13.11 -15.22
CA ALA A 173 -3.45 -13.69 -14.13
C ALA A 173 -2.08 -14.20 -14.60
N ASP A 174 -2.00 -14.76 -15.81
CA ASP A 174 -0.75 -15.28 -16.37
C ASP A 174 0.25 -14.14 -16.63
N ASP A 175 -0.19 -13.04 -17.22
CA ASP A 175 0.66 -11.85 -17.43
C ASP A 175 1.07 -11.19 -16.10
N LEU A 176 0.17 -11.20 -15.10
CA LEU A 176 0.47 -10.69 -13.77
C LEU A 176 1.56 -11.52 -13.09
N ALA A 177 1.57 -12.84 -13.29
CA ALA A 177 2.64 -13.69 -12.77
C ALA A 177 4.01 -13.29 -13.36
N VAL A 178 4.07 -13.00 -14.66
CA VAL A 178 5.28 -12.48 -15.31
C VAL A 178 5.69 -11.14 -14.72
N LYS A 179 4.74 -10.22 -14.52
CA LYS A 179 5.01 -8.91 -13.90
C LYS A 179 5.54 -9.03 -12.47
N ILE A 180 4.96 -9.92 -11.67
CA ILE A 180 5.44 -10.19 -10.31
C ILE A 180 6.87 -10.70 -10.35
N GLU A 181 7.19 -11.58 -11.31
CA GLU A 181 8.55 -12.10 -11.46
C GLU A 181 9.55 -11.00 -11.88
N GLU A 182 9.19 -10.11 -12.79
CA GLU A 182 10.01 -8.94 -13.15
C GLU A 182 10.33 -8.07 -11.93
N LEU A 183 9.33 -7.82 -11.07
CA LEU A 183 9.51 -7.04 -9.86
C LEU A 183 10.35 -7.77 -8.80
N ARG A 184 10.24 -9.10 -8.71
CA ARG A 184 11.15 -9.91 -7.87
C ARG A 184 12.58 -9.77 -8.35
N ILE A 185 12.82 -9.89 -9.66
CA ILE A 185 14.15 -9.70 -10.24
C ILE A 185 14.66 -8.27 -9.95
N ALA A 186 13.83 -7.25 -10.16
CA ALA A 186 14.20 -5.85 -9.91
C ALA A 186 14.61 -5.57 -8.45
N THR A 187 14.05 -6.33 -7.51
CA THR A 187 14.33 -6.25 -6.07
C THR A 187 15.29 -7.34 -5.58
N ASN A 188 15.85 -8.16 -6.46
CA ASN A 188 16.69 -9.32 -6.13
C ASN A 188 16.02 -10.30 -5.13
N TYR A 189 14.70 -10.51 -5.25
CA TYR A 189 13.90 -11.36 -4.35
C TYR A 189 14.00 -10.96 -2.87
N LYS A 190 14.36 -9.70 -2.60
CA LYS A 190 14.59 -9.25 -1.23
C LYS A 190 13.32 -8.91 -0.47
N VAL A 191 12.29 -8.42 -1.15
CA VAL A 191 11.12 -7.82 -0.50
C VAL A 191 9.82 -8.42 -1.01
N PRO A 192 8.75 -8.46 -0.20
CA PRO A 192 7.46 -8.95 -0.63
C PRO A 192 6.77 -8.01 -1.62
N ILE A 193 5.88 -8.61 -2.41
CA ILE A 193 5.02 -7.95 -3.39
C ILE A 193 3.59 -8.33 -3.04
N PHE A 194 2.74 -7.32 -2.86
CA PHE A 194 1.32 -7.43 -2.53
C PHE A 194 0.45 -7.08 -3.74
#